data_AF-A0ABD5IXI0-F1
#
_entry.id   AF-A0ABD5IXI0-F1
#
_cell.length_a   1.000
_cell.length_b   1.000
_cell.length_c   1.000
_cell.angle_alpha   90.00
_cell.angle_beta   90.00
_cell.angle_gamma   90.00
#
_symmetry.space_group_name_H-M   'P 1'
#
loop_
_entity.id
_entity.type
_entity.pdbx_description
1 polymer ?
#
loop_
_entity_poly.entity_id
_entity_poly.type
_entity_poly.pdbx_seq_one_letter_code
_entity_poly.pdbx_strand_id
1 'polypeptide(L)'
;MKVIQCINDIEALKAFGQIPKPLIQVIEHDFLQLYKAEDRETELFQFYLPYQQTLILLEAGDDVIKLLDDSFTLEYVERHQQGLIEFYRIAKRFGHEFRLFYTLIGIHDEDTEQWLFQHAEWNEGRGDFSV
;
A
#
# COMPACT_ATOMS: atom_id res chain seq x y z
N MET A 1 -0.48 7.70 9.55
CA MET A 1 -1.25 7.11 8.44
C MET A 1 -1.72 8.19 7.47
N LYS A 2 -1.52 7.98 6.17
CA LYS A 2 -2.04 8.85 5.10
C LYS A 2 -2.92 8.04 4.15
N VAL A 3 -4.11 8.56 3.85
CA VAL A 3 -5.05 7.98 2.88
C VAL A 3 -4.87 8.72 1.55
N ILE A 4 -4.81 7.96 0.46
CA ILE A 4 -4.52 8.46 -0.87
C ILE A 4 -5.69 8.07 -1.76
N GLN A 5 -6.45 9.07 -2.18
CA GLN A 5 -7.64 8.88 -3.03
C GLN A 5 -7.52 9.58 -4.36
N CYS A 6 -6.70 10.61 -4.48
CA CYS A 6 -6.55 11.38 -5.71
C CYS A 6 -5.09 11.72 -6.01
N ILE A 7 -4.84 12.20 -7.22
CA ILE A 7 -3.49 12.59 -7.65
C ILE A 7 -2.91 13.72 -6.78
N ASN A 8 -3.74 14.60 -6.23
CA ASN A 8 -3.27 15.68 -5.35
C ASN A 8 -2.68 15.16 -4.03
N ASP A 9 -3.19 14.04 -3.52
CA ASP A 9 -2.62 13.41 -2.31
C ASP A 9 -1.20 12.91 -2.59
N ILE A 10 -0.97 12.40 -3.81
CA ILE A 10 0.35 11.93 -4.26
C ILE A 10 1.30 13.11 -4.45
N GLU A 11 0.84 14.20 -5.07
CA GLU A 11 1.63 15.42 -5.20
C GLU A 11 2.00 16.01 -3.83
N ALA A 12 1.09 15.94 -2.86
CA ALA A 12 1.39 16.33 -1.48
C ALA A 12 2.50 15.46 -0.87
N LEU A 13 2.47 14.12 -1.07
CA LEU A 13 3.56 13.24 -0.64
C LEU A 13 4.90 13.63 -1.25
N LYS A 14 4.93 13.95 -2.56
CA LYS A 14 6.14 14.40 -3.26
C LYS A 14 6.67 15.71 -2.66
N ALA A 15 5.78 16.65 -2.32
CA ALA A 15 6.15 17.96 -1.80
C ALA A 15 6.71 17.91 -0.36
N PHE A 16 6.19 17.03 0.50
CA PHE A 16 6.67 16.95 1.90
C PHE A 16 8.09 16.39 2.03
N GLY A 17 8.54 15.56 1.08
CA GLY A 17 9.91 15.05 1.03
C GLY A 17 10.32 14.09 2.16
N GLN A 18 9.38 13.67 3.02
CA GLN A 18 9.65 12.75 4.13
C GLN A 18 9.63 11.27 3.71
N ILE A 19 8.91 10.96 2.64
CA ILE A 19 8.76 9.60 2.13
C ILE A 19 9.75 9.39 0.98
N PRO A 20 10.50 8.27 0.96
CA PRO A 20 11.42 7.97 -0.13
C PRO A 20 10.70 8.01 -1.48
N LYS A 21 11.28 8.76 -2.43
CA LYS A 21 10.75 8.89 -3.79
C LYS A 21 10.43 7.55 -4.46
N PRO A 22 11.23 6.47 -4.32
CA PRO A 22 10.88 5.19 -4.92
C PRO A 22 9.56 4.60 -4.41
N LEU A 23 9.22 4.79 -3.14
CA LEU A 23 7.94 4.31 -2.58
C LEU A 23 6.77 5.12 -3.15
N ILE A 24 6.92 6.45 -3.24
CA ILE A 24 5.90 7.31 -3.85
C ILE A 24 5.65 6.90 -5.30
N GLN A 25 6.69 6.55 -6.06
CA GLN A 25 6.56 6.08 -7.43
C GLN A 25 5.77 4.78 -7.56
N VAL A 26 5.93 3.85 -6.62
CA VAL A 26 5.14 2.61 -6.56
C VAL A 26 3.66 2.92 -6.30
N ILE A 27 3.39 3.76 -5.30
CA ILE A 27 2.02 4.17 -4.96
C ILE A 27 1.36 4.90 -6.13
N GLU A 28 2.09 5.80 -6.80
CA GLU A 28 1.62 6.51 -7.99
C GLU A 28 1.35 5.56 -9.15
N HIS A 29 2.21 4.56 -9.36
CA HIS A 29 1.97 3.54 -10.36
C HIS A 29 0.66 2.80 -10.09
N ASP A 30 0.46 2.29 -8.88
CA ASP A 30 -0.75 1.55 -8.52
C ASP A 30 -2.02 2.42 -8.63
N PHE A 31 -1.96 3.69 -8.22
CA PHE A 31 -3.05 4.64 -8.40
C PHE A 31 -3.43 4.81 -9.88
N LEU A 32 -2.43 4.99 -10.76
CA LEU A 32 -2.66 5.15 -12.19
C LEU A 32 -3.17 3.86 -12.84
N GLN A 33 -2.83 2.68 -12.33
CA GLN A 33 -3.42 1.42 -12.80
C GLN A 33 -4.90 1.33 -12.42
N LEU A 34 -5.26 1.68 -11.18
CA LEU A 34 -6.66 1.72 -10.75
C LEU A 34 -7.48 2.74 -11.55
N TYR A 35 -6.90 3.93 -11.80
CA TYR A 35 -7.51 4.93 -12.68
C TYR A 35 -7.81 4.39 -14.08
N LYS A 36 -6.83 3.72 -14.71
CA LYS A 36 -7.01 3.12 -16.04
C LYS A 36 -8.02 1.99 -16.05
N ALA A 37 -8.13 1.24 -14.95
CA ALA A 37 -9.05 0.11 -14.84
C ALA A 37 -10.53 0.53 -14.68
N GLU A 38 -10.80 1.71 -14.12
CA GLU A 38 -12.19 2.18 -13.94
C GLU A 38 -12.89 2.59 -15.25
N ASP A 39 -12.16 2.70 -16.38
CA ASP A 39 -12.67 3.01 -17.74
C ASP A 39 -13.68 4.16 -17.76
N ARG A 40 -13.34 5.28 -17.10
CA ARG A 40 -14.18 6.48 -17.04
C ARG A 40 -13.57 7.59 -17.91
N GLU A 41 -14.42 8.33 -18.61
CA GLU A 41 -14.06 9.61 -19.27
C GLU A 41 -13.73 10.75 -18.28
N THR A 42 -13.46 10.42 -17.02
CA THR A 42 -13.12 11.40 -15.98
C THR A 42 -11.66 11.77 -16.12
N GLU A 43 -11.38 13.07 -16.21
CA GLU A 43 -10.00 13.57 -16.20
C GLU A 43 -9.26 13.18 -14.90
N LEU A 44 -7.97 12.85 -14.99
CA LEU A 44 -7.16 12.38 -13.86
C LEU A 44 -7.22 13.29 -12.63
N PHE A 45 -7.27 14.61 -12.83
CA PHE A 45 -7.30 15.59 -11.74
C PHE A 45 -8.66 15.67 -11.03
N GLN A 46 -9.72 15.10 -11.62
CA GLN A 46 -11.06 14.99 -11.03
C GLN A 46 -11.34 13.60 -10.47
N PHE A 47 -10.42 12.65 -10.69
CA PHE A 47 -10.59 11.26 -10.28
C PHE A 47 -10.33 11.07 -8.79
N TYR A 48 -11.21 10.30 -8.15
CA TYR A 48 -11.07 9.87 -6.76
C TYR A 48 -11.34 8.37 -6.65
N LEU A 49 -10.44 7.65 -6.00
CA LEU A 49 -10.67 6.28 -5.59
C LEU A 49 -11.82 6.23 -4.59
N PRO A 50 -12.80 5.32 -4.77
CA PRO A 50 -13.78 5.02 -3.75
C PRO A 50 -13.09 4.66 -2.42
N TYR A 51 -13.74 4.95 -1.29
CA TYR A 51 -13.20 4.65 0.05
C TYR A 51 -12.81 3.16 0.23
N GLN A 52 -13.38 2.28 -0.57
CA GLN A 52 -13.17 0.84 -0.52
C GLN A 52 -11.89 0.40 -1.25
N GLN A 53 -11.39 1.21 -2.19
CA GLN A 53 -10.20 0.95 -3.02
C GLN A 53 -9.01 1.86 -2.70
N THR A 54 -9.07 2.62 -1.61
CA THR A 54 -8.04 3.62 -1.29
C THR A 54 -6.68 3.00 -1.04
N LEU A 55 -5.65 3.72 -1.48
CA LEU A 55 -4.27 3.41 -1.13
C LEU A 55 -3.95 4.05 0.23
N ILE A 56 -3.18 3.37 1.07
CA ILE A 56 -2.89 3.81 2.44
C ILE A 56 -1.39 3.68 2.69
N LEU A 57 -0.77 4.79 3.10
CA LEU A 57 0.60 4.79 3.59
C LEU A 57 0.59 4.74 5.12
N LEU A 58 1.15 3.67 5.68
CA LEU A 58 1.38 3.51 7.11
C LEU A 58 2.73 4.14 7.47
N GLU A 59 2.77 4.84 8.59
CA GLU A 59 3.90 5.59 9.10
C GLU A 59 4.23 5.10 10.52
N ALA A 60 5.43 5.43 10.99
CA ALA A 60 5.86 5.09 12.34
C ALA A 60 4.83 5.58 13.39
N GLY A 61 4.41 4.69 14.29
CA GLY A 61 3.42 4.97 15.33
C GLY A 61 1.97 4.68 14.94
N ASP A 62 1.70 4.23 13.71
CA ASP A 62 0.39 3.68 13.36
C ASP A 62 0.19 2.29 13.98
N ASP A 63 -1.03 1.98 14.42
CA ASP A 63 -1.39 0.67 14.97
C ASP A 63 -1.68 -0.34 13.84
N VAL A 64 -0.59 -0.82 13.22
CA VAL A 64 -0.63 -1.66 12.00
C VAL A 64 -1.34 -2.99 12.24
N ILE A 65 -1.03 -3.68 13.34
CA ILE A 65 -1.63 -4.99 13.65
C ILE A 65 -3.14 -4.82 13.80
N LYS A 66 -3.64 -3.83 14.54
CA LYS A 66 -5.08 -3.61 14.67
C LYS A 66 -5.76 -3.30 13.33
N LEU A 67 -5.05 -2.64 12.42
CA LEU A 67 -5.58 -2.32 11.08
C LEU A 67 -5.62 -3.54 10.16
N LEU A 68 -4.71 -4.50 10.31
CA LEU A 68 -4.48 -5.56 9.32
C LEU A 68 -4.78 -6.98 9.82
N ASP A 69 -4.73 -7.23 11.13
CA ASP A 69 -4.86 -8.55 11.76
C ASP A 69 -6.32 -9.02 11.78
N ASP A 70 -6.80 -9.36 10.59
CA ASP A 70 -8.04 -10.07 10.34
C ASP A 70 -7.80 -11.12 9.27
N SER A 71 -7.65 -12.37 9.69
CA SER A 71 -7.31 -13.49 8.82
C SER A 71 -8.35 -13.78 7.72
N PHE A 72 -9.56 -13.23 7.81
CA PHE A 72 -10.58 -13.41 6.76
C PHE A 72 -10.53 -12.33 5.68
N THR A 73 -9.87 -11.21 5.95
CA THR A 73 -9.82 -10.08 5.02
C THR A 73 -8.40 -9.72 4.59
N LEU A 74 -7.36 -10.15 5.30
CA LEU A 74 -5.99 -10.02 4.84
C LEU A 74 -5.73 -11.00 3.69
N GLU A 75 -5.42 -10.47 2.50
CA GLU A 75 -5.17 -11.29 1.31
C GLU A 75 -3.69 -11.64 1.18
N TYR A 76 -2.84 -10.62 1.26
CA TYR A 76 -1.40 -10.79 1.24
C TYR A 76 -0.69 -9.65 1.95
N VAL A 77 0.52 -9.97 2.41
CA VAL A 77 1.61 -9.08 2.81
C VAL A 77 2.80 -9.52 1.97
N GLU A 78 3.34 -8.63 1.17
CA GLU A 78 4.49 -8.92 0.32
C GLU A 78 5.62 -7.96 0.62
N ARG A 79 6.85 -8.46 0.61
CA ARG A 79 8.04 -7.63 0.67
C ARG A 79 8.48 -7.27 -0.73
N HIS A 80 8.73 -5.99 -0.96
CA HIS A 80 9.15 -5.45 -2.24
C HIS A 80 10.45 -4.65 -2.07
N GLN A 81 11.27 -4.67 -3.11
CA GLN A 81 12.48 -3.86 -3.21
C GLN A 81 12.38 -2.94 -4.43
N GLN A 82 12.52 -1.63 -4.23
CA GLN A 82 12.52 -0.65 -5.31
C GLN A 82 13.75 0.26 -5.16
N GLY A 83 14.77 -0.01 -5.98
CA GLY A 83 16.06 0.66 -5.86
C GLY A 83 16.75 0.30 -4.53
N LEU A 84 17.00 1.30 -3.68
CA LEU A 84 17.71 1.14 -2.40
C LEU A 84 16.79 1.00 -1.19
N ILE A 85 15.47 0.99 -1.38
CA ILE A 85 14.52 0.83 -0.30
C ILE A 85 13.84 -0.54 -0.37
N GLU A 86 13.48 -1.05 0.80
CA GLU A 86 12.58 -2.18 0.96
C GLU A 86 11.32 -1.69 1.68
N PHE A 87 10.18 -2.27 1.31
CA PHE A 87 8.88 -1.92 1.85
C PHE A 87 7.94 -3.12 1.82
N TYR A 88 6.90 -3.08 2.65
CA TYR A 88 5.79 -4.01 2.56
C TYR A 88 4.67 -3.41 1.71
N ARG A 89 4.12 -4.22 0.81
CA ARG A 89 2.87 -3.96 0.10
C ARG A 89 1.84 -4.98 0.56
N ILE A 90 0.66 -4.51 0.95
CA ILE A 90 -0.32 -5.34 1.65
C ILE A 90 -1.67 -5.12 1.00
N ALA A 91 -2.39 -6.20 0.67
CA ALA A 91 -3.78 -6.10 0.26
C ALA A 91 -4.70 -6.61 1.36
N LYS A 92 -5.72 -5.80 1.67
CA LYS A 92 -6.81 -6.18 2.56
C LYS A 92 -8.15 -6.01 1.84
N ARG A 93 -8.96 -7.07 1.82
CA ARG A 93 -10.32 -7.07 1.30
C ARG A 93 -11.20 -6.11 2.09
N PHE A 94 -11.99 -5.33 1.37
CA PHE A 94 -13.00 -4.44 1.92
C PHE A 94 -14.29 -4.54 1.10
N GLY A 95 -15.20 -5.42 1.54
CA GLY A 95 -16.38 -5.79 0.75
C GLY A 95 -15.98 -6.63 -0.47
N HIS A 96 -16.31 -6.15 -1.67
CA HIS A 96 -15.94 -6.79 -2.94
C HIS A 96 -14.63 -6.25 -3.55
N GLU A 97 -14.03 -5.27 -2.90
CA GLU A 97 -12.86 -4.52 -3.35
C GLU A 97 -11.65 -4.78 -2.44
N PHE A 98 -10.50 -4.20 -2.78
CA PHE A 98 -9.28 -4.26 -1.96
C PHE A 98 -8.73 -2.87 -1.66
N ARG A 99 -8.24 -2.69 -0.44
CA ARG A 99 -7.34 -1.59 -0.09
C ARG A 99 -5.91 -2.07 -0.14
N LEU A 100 -5.04 -1.20 -0.66
CA LEU A 100 -3.60 -1.44 -0.66
C LEU A 100 -2.94 -0.59 0.41
N PHE A 101 -2.13 -1.22 1.26
CA PHE A 101 -1.32 -0.57 2.27
C PHE A 101 0.15 -0.68 1.90
N TYR A 102 0.90 0.37 2.23
CA TYR A 102 2.32 0.49 2.01
C TYR A 102 3.00 0.92 3.30
N THR A 103 4.16 0.33 3.59
CA THR A 103 5.02 0.78 4.70
C THR A 103 6.47 0.46 4.44
N LEU A 104 7.38 1.33 4.87
CA LEU A 104 8.80 1.00 4.89
C LEU A 104 9.07 -0.11 5.92
N ILE A 105 10.13 -0.87 5.71
CA ILE A 105 10.63 -1.86 6.67
C ILE A 105 11.43 -1.15 7.77
N GLY A 106 11.27 -1.60 9.01
CA GLY A 106 12.03 -1.15 10.17
C GLY A 106 11.63 0.22 10.71
N ILE A 107 10.41 0.68 10.42
CA ILE A 107 9.88 1.95 10.94
C ILE A 107 8.86 1.75 12.07
N HIS A 108 8.37 0.54 12.26
CA HIS A 108 7.44 0.18 13.33
C HIS A 108 8.16 -0.42 14.54
N ASP A 109 7.41 -0.69 15.60
CA ASP A 109 7.90 -1.44 16.75
C ASP A 109 8.23 -2.90 16.37
N GLU A 110 9.01 -3.56 17.23
CA GLU A 110 9.54 -4.90 17.00
C GLU A 110 8.43 -5.94 16.76
N ASP A 111 7.32 -5.87 17.51
CA ASP A 111 6.22 -6.82 17.37
C ASP A 111 5.52 -6.66 16.02
N THR A 112 5.28 -5.42 15.60
CA THR A 112 4.70 -5.09 14.29
C THR A 112 5.59 -5.54 13.12
N GLU A 113 6.90 -5.25 13.18
CA GLU A 113 7.85 -5.66 12.12
C GLU A 113 7.96 -7.19 12.04
N GLN A 114 7.99 -7.87 13.19
CA GLN A 114 8.04 -9.33 13.24
C GLN A 114 6.76 -9.96 12.65
N TRP A 115 5.59 -9.36 12.90
CA TRP A 115 4.31 -9.80 12.33
C TRP A 115 4.29 -9.63 10.80
N LEU A 116 4.72 -8.46 10.29
CA LEU A 116 4.80 -8.17 8.85
C LEU A 116 5.76 -9.14 8.14
N PHE A 117 6.92 -9.37 8.73
CA PHE A 117 7.92 -10.30 8.22
C PHE A 117 7.38 -11.73 8.09
N GLN A 118 6.74 -12.25 9.14
CA GLN A 118 6.17 -13.62 9.13
C GLN A 118 5.09 -13.79 8.05
N HIS A 119 4.24 -12.79 7.85
CA HIS A 119 3.21 -12.83 6.80
C HIS A 119 3.83 -12.73 5.40
N ALA A 120 4.89 -11.94 5.22
CA ALA A 120 5.62 -11.87 3.96
C ALA A 120 6.28 -13.21 3.59
N GLU A 121 6.98 -13.86 4.53
CA GLU A 121 7.60 -15.17 4.27
C GLU A 121 6.56 -16.25 3.95
N TRP A 122 5.40 -16.24 4.61
CA TRP A 122 4.34 -17.20 4.34
C TRP A 122 3.75 -17.05 2.94
N ASN A 123 3.66 -15.82 2.41
CA ASN A 123 3.20 -15.57 1.05
C ASN A 123 4.24 -15.95 0.00
N GLU A 124 5.54 -15.70 0.25
CA GLU A 124 6.63 -16.18 -0.60
C GLU A 124 6.60 -17.74 -0.74
N GLY A 125 6.11 -18.45 0.28
CA GLY A 125 5.89 -19.91 0.23
C GLY A 125 4.66 -20.39 -0.57
N ARG A 126 3.79 -19.49 -1.06
CA ARG A 126 2.51 -19.82 -1.73
C ARG A 126 2.38 -19.28 -3.16
N GLY A 127 3.30 -18.46 -3.65
CA GLY A 127 3.16 -17.83 -4.96
C GLY A 127 4.45 -17.27 -5.54
N ASP A 128 5.33 -18.15 -6.04
CA ASP A 128 6.20 -17.80 -7.16
C ASP A 128 5.31 -17.57 -8.40
N PHE A 129 4.67 -16.40 -8.48
CA PHE A 129 4.19 -15.87 -9.74
C PHE A 129 5.13 -14.74 -10.13
N SER A 130 6.21 -15.12 -10.80
CA SER A 130 6.97 -14.22 -11.63
C SER A 130 6.04 -13.61 -12.67
N VAL A 131 5.83 -12.29 -12.59
CA VAL A 131 5.29 -11.48 -13.69
C VAL A 131 6.46 -11.07 -14.58
#